data_AF-A0A2E0ABQ7-F1
#
_entry.id   AF-A0A2E0ABQ7-F1
#
_cell.length_a   1.000
_cell.length_b   1.000
_cell.length_c   1.000
_cell.angle_alpha   90.00
_cell.angle_beta   90.00
_cell.angle_gamma   90.00
#
_symmetry.space_group_name_H-M   'P 1'
#
loop_
_entity.id
_entity.type
_entity.pdbx_description
1 polymer ?
#
loop_
_entity_poly.entity_id
_entity_poly.type
_entity_poly.pdbx_seq_one_letter_code
_entity_poly.pdbx_strand_id
1 'polypeptide(L)' 'MSDGVRAMWMRGGTSKGGYFLHDDLPEDKLSRDAFLMSIMGSPDIRQIDGMGGGDPLTSKIA' A
#
# COMPACT_ATOMS: atom_id res chain seq x y z
N MET A 1 -5.88 -17.71 8.65
CA MET A 1 -5.68 -17.11 7.31
C MET A 1 -6.04 -15.65 7.46
N SER A 2 -5.16 -14.73 7.09
CA SER A 2 -5.55 -13.33 7.04
C SER A 2 -6.49 -13.14 5.86
N ASP A 3 -7.63 -12.48 6.10
CA ASP A 3 -8.48 -12.04 5.00
C ASP A 3 -7.67 -11.02 4.17
N GLY A 4 -7.42 -11.36 2.91
CA GLY A 4 -6.69 -10.50 1.99
C GLY A 4 -7.57 -9.36 1.51
N VAL A 5 -6.97 -8.20 1.27
CA VAL A 5 -7.64 -7.06 0.63
C VAL A 5 -7.34 -7.05 -0.86
N ARG A 6 -8.35 -6.79 -1.68
CA ARG A 6 -8.19 -6.70 -3.13
C ARG A 6 -7.37 -5.46 -3.48
N ALA A 7 -6.37 -5.64 -4.33
CA ALA A 7 -5.53 -4.56 -4.80
C ALA A 7 -5.07 -4.83 -6.23
N MET A 8 -4.76 -3.76 -6.95
CA MET A 8 -4.03 -3.84 -8.22
C MET A 8 -2.64 -3.25 -8.02
N TRP A 9 -1.61 -3.96 -8.49
CA TRP A 9 -0.24 -3.47 -8.50
C TRP A 9 0.11 -2.98 -9.89
N MET A 10 0.22 -1.67 -10.06
CA MET A 10 0.28 -1.07 -11.39
C MET A 10 1.47 -0.11 -11.54
N ARG A 11 1.99 -0.04 -12.76
CA ARG A 11 2.89 1.03 -13.19
C ARG A 11 2.08 2.18 -13.78
N GLY A 12 2.20 3.37 -13.20
CA GLY A 12 1.63 4.62 -13.71
C GLY A 12 2.74 5.58 -14.12
N GLY A 13 2.92 5.80 -15.44
CA GLY A 13 4.06 6.55 -15.95
C GLY A 13 5.40 5.93 -15.51
N THR A 14 6.24 6.72 -14.83
CA THR A 14 7.54 6.30 -14.26
C THR A 14 7.45 5.86 -12.80
N SER A 15 6.25 5.73 -12.22
CA SER A 15 6.02 5.28 -10.84
C SER A 15 5.29 3.94 -10.78
N LYS A 16 5.31 3.31 -9.61
CA LYS A 16 4.56 2.09 -9.30
C LYS A 16 3.82 2.25 -7.96
N GLY A 17 2.61 1.70 -7.86
CA GLY A 17 1.82 1.81 -6.64
C GLY A 17 0.70 0.79 -6.55
N GLY A 18 0.19 0.63 -5.32
CA GLY A 18 -0.98 -0.19 -5.01
C GLY A 18 -2.25 0.63 -5.22
N TYR A 19 -3.20 0.09 -5.97
CA TYR A 19 -4.48 0.71 -6.26
C TYR A 19 -5.58 -0.08 -5.56
N PHE A 20 -6.42 0.62 -4.80
CA PHE A 20 -7.48 0.03 -3.98
C PHE A 20 -8.83 0.65 -4.33
N LEU A 21 -9.89 -0.16 -4.24
CA LEU A 21 -11.24 0.40 -4.21
C LEU A 21 -11.53 0.90 -2.80
N HIS A 22 -12.21 2.05 -2.69
CA HIS A 22 -12.54 2.63 -1.39
C HIS A 22 -13.27 1.65 -0.47
N ASP A 23 -14.21 0.87 -1.03
CA ASP A 23 -15.04 -0.08 -0.28
C ASP A 23 -14.27 -1.32 0.22
N ASP A 24 -13.04 -1.52 -0.26
CA ASP A 24 -12.15 -2.58 0.20
C ASP A 24 -11.24 -2.12 1.37
N LEU A 25 -11.31 -0.85 1.77
CA LEU A 25 -10.49 -0.26 2.83
C LEU A 25 -11.29 -0.04 4.13
N PRO A 26 -10.61 0.03 5.29
CA PRO A 26 -11.24 0.48 6.52
C PRO A 26 -11.90 1.87 6.36
N GLU A 27 -13.12 2.02 6.87
CA GLU A 27 -13.85 3.30 6.83
C GLU A 27 -13.22 4.36 7.74
N ASP A 28 -12.76 3.93 8.93
CA ASP A 28 -12.07 4.82 9.86
C ASP A 28 -10.71 5.25 9.29
N LYS A 29 -10.48 6.56 9.26
CA LYS A 29 -9.29 7.15 8.65
C LYS A 29 -8.00 6.69 9.33
N LEU A 30 -7.96 6.63 10.66
CA LEU A 30 -6.75 6.24 11.37
C LEU A 30 -6.40 4.77 11.10
N SER A 31 -7.42 3.92 11.08
CA SER A 31 -7.31 2.51 10.75
C SER A 31 -6.86 2.30 9.30
N ARG A 32 -7.40 3.07 8.35
CA ARG A 32 -6.99 3.04 6.95
C ARG A 32 -5.55 3.49 6.78
N ASP A 33 -5.16 4.60 7.40
CA ASP A 33 -3.80 5.12 7.28
C ASP A 33 -2.78 4.10 7.86
N ALA A 34 -3.08 3.50 9.01
CA ALA A 34 -2.26 2.44 9.60
C ALA A 34 -2.17 1.19 8.70
N PHE A 35 -3.31 0.78 8.13
CA PHE A 35 -3.39 -0.35 7.20
C PHE A 35 -2.55 -0.12 5.94
N LEU A 36 -2.70 1.04 5.29
CA LEU A 36 -1.97 1.40 4.09
C LEU A 36 -0.46 1.52 4.34
N MET A 37 -0.06 2.05 5.51
CA MET A 37 1.34 2.08 5.92
C MET A 37 1.91 0.67 6.11
N SER A 38 1.16 -0.22 6.77
CA SER A 38 1.55 -1.62 6.97
C SER A 38 1.69 -2.37 5.64
N ILE A 39 0.76 -2.18 4.70
CA ILE A 39 0.83 -2.82 3.38
C ILE A 39 2.09 -2.42 2.62
N MET A 40 2.51 -1.17 2.73
CA MET A 40 3.73 -0.70 2.06
C MET A 40 5.01 -1.12 2.78
N GLY A 41 4.93 -1.78 3.95
CA GLY A 41 6.10 -2.17 4.73
C GLY A 41 6.76 -1.00 5.48
N SER A 42 6.05 0.13 5.61
CA SER A 42 6.55 1.29 6.34
C SER A 42 6.34 1.08 7.86
N PRO A 43 7.24 1.61 8.72
CA PRO A 43 8.28 2.59 8.44
C PRO A 43 9.68 2.00 8.13
N ASP A 44 9.79 0.73 7.72
CA ASP A 44 11.10 0.16 7.32
C ASP A 44 11.61 0.90 6.07
N ILE A 45 12.83 1.43 6.14
CA ILE A 45 13.53 2.07 5.02
C ILE A 45 13.60 1.16 3.79
N ARG A 46 13.68 -0.16 4.02
CA ARG A 46 13.77 -1.16 2.93
C ARG A 46 12.40 -1.61 2.44
N GLN A 47 11.34 -1.39 3.22
CA GLN A 47 9.99 -1.88 2.95
C GLN A 47 9.93 -3.39 2.63
N ILE A 48 10.84 -4.19 3.20
CA ILE A 48 11.04 -5.60 2.81
C ILE A 48 9.87 -6.50 3.19
N ASP A 49 9.09 -6.09 4.19
CA ASP A 49 7.89 -6.79 4.68
C ASP A 49 6.61 -6.11 4.18
N GLY A 50 6.61 -5.65 2.93
CA GLY A 50 5.47 -5.01 2.31
C GLY A 50 5.62 -4.89 0.79
N MET A 51 4.67 -4.17 0.18
CA MET A 51 4.63 -3.95 -1.27
C MET A 51 5.56 -2.82 -1.75
N GLY A 52 6.03 -1.97 -0.85
CA GLY A 52 6.91 -0.85 -1.17
C GLY A 52 8.30 -1.29 -1.63
N GLY A 53 8.95 -0.44 -2.43
CA GLY A 53 10.29 -0.73 -2.96
C GLY A 53 11.44 0.00 -2.26
N GLY A 54 11.19 0.68 -1.13
CA GLY A 54 12.20 1.48 -0.42
C GLY A 54 12.59 2.78 -1.14
N ASP A 55 11.84 3.15 -2.19
CA ASP A 55 12.05 4.36 -3.00
C ASP A 55 10.71 5.10 -3.20
N PRO A 56 10.68 6.45 -3.14
CA PRO A 56 9.44 7.23 -3.31
C PRO A 56 8.66 6.99 -4.62
N LEU A 57 9.31 6.53 -5.70
CA LEU A 57 8.66 6.18 -6.96
C LEU A 57 7.94 4.83 -6.91
N THR A 58 8.20 4.03 -5.88
CA THR A 58 7.61 2.69 -5.65
C THR A 58 6.91 2.56 -4.30
N SER A 59 6.79 3.65 -3.54
CA SER A 59 6.04 3.74 -2.28
C SER A 59 4.83 4.66 -2.44
N LYS A 60 3.88 4.28 -3.31
CA LYS A 60 2.68 5.05 -3.65
C LYS A 60 1.42 4.20 -3.55
N ILE A 61 0.31 4.86 -3.25
CA ILE A 61 -1.03 4.27 -3.13
C ILE A 61 -2.02 5.16 -3.85
N ALA A 62 -3.05 4.57 -4.46
CA ALA A 62 -4.16 5.25 -5.12
C ALA A 62 -5.49 4.57 -4.82
#